data_AF-A0A1D2VF53-F1
#
_entry.id   AF-A0A1D2VF53-F1
#
_cell.length_a   1.000
_cell.length_b   1.000
_cell.length_c   1.000
_cell.angle_alpha   90.00
_cell.angle_beta   90.00
_cell.angle_gamma   90.00
#
_symmetry.space_group_name_H-M   'P 1'
#
loop_
_entity.id
_entity.type
_entity.pdbx_description
1 polymer ?
#
loop_
_entity_poly.entity_id
_entity_poly.type
_entity_poly.pdbx_seq_one_letter_code
_entity_poly.pdbx_strand_id
1 'polypeptide(L)'
;FQIPQIAKFFVIKSFNLYDIQQAFLNKVWSSTELGNKRLNQTFNLNYPVYLFFSVNGSGKFCGIAQMLSNVVYDSKDANNEDIWFESDKYKGFFKINFIFIKDLNFKYFKNLKLINNFNKSVTNSRDTQELPYEIGYKMVEAFKFTNSNSSFLQTLMK
;
A
#
# COMPACT_ATOMS: atom_id res chain seq x y z
N PHE A 1 14.42 -11.90 2.47
CA PHE A 1 12.97 -11.61 2.51
C PHE A 1 12.24 -12.70 1.76
N GLN A 2 11.37 -13.43 2.46
CA GLN A 2 10.55 -14.52 1.91
C GLN A 2 9.08 -14.21 2.23
N ILE A 3 8.22 -14.32 1.23
CA ILE A 3 6.78 -14.15 1.38
C ILE A 3 6.17 -15.51 1.75
N PRO A 4 5.40 -15.63 2.84
CA PRO A 4 4.64 -16.84 3.14
C PRO A 4 3.55 -17.10 2.10
N GLN A 5 3.29 -18.36 1.72
CA GLN A 5 2.29 -18.71 0.69
C GLN A 5 0.86 -18.27 1.04
N ILE A 6 0.57 -18.10 2.34
CA ILE A 6 -0.72 -17.62 2.83
C ILE A 6 -0.85 -16.08 2.80
N ALA A 7 0.19 -15.35 2.37
CA ALA A 7 0.20 -13.90 2.38
C ALA A 7 -0.90 -13.31 1.49
N LYS A 8 -1.40 -12.16 1.92
CA LYS A 8 -2.43 -11.39 1.25
C LYS A 8 -1.86 -10.06 0.78
N PHE A 9 -2.32 -9.63 -0.38
CA PHE A 9 -1.75 -8.50 -1.10
C PHE A 9 -2.84 -7.54 -1.51
N PHE A 10 -2.60 -6.24 -1.31
CA PHE A 10 -3.54 -5.20 -1.68
C PHE A 10 -2.84 -4.04 -2.38
N VAL A 11 -3.51 -3.46 -3.38
CA VAL A 11 -3.12 -2.15 -3.90
C VAL A 11 -3.65 -1.07 -2.97
N ILE A 12 -2.80 -0.11 -2.63
CA ILE A 12 -3.15 1.08 -1.87
C ILE A 12 -3.01 2.31 -2.77
N LYS A 13 -4.07 3.11 -2.84
CA LYS A 13 -4.12 4.32 -3.67
C LYS A 13 -4.18 5.56 -2.77
N SER A 14 -3.19 6.43 -2.92
CA SER A 14 -3.23 7.77 -2.33
C SER A 14 -3.60 8.82 -3.37
N PHE A 15 -4.32 9.87 -2.96
CA PHE A 15 -4.58 11.02 -3.83
C PHE A 15 -3.37 11.92 -4.02
N ASN A 16 -2.47 11.96 -3.03
CA ASN A 16 -1.33 12.84 -3.03
C ASN A 16 -0.06 12.10 -2.54
N LEU A 17 1.11 12.67 -2.85
CA LEU A 17 2.40 12.12 -2.42
C LEU A 17 2.66 12.37 -0.93
N TYR A 18 2.13 13.46 -0.39
CA TYR A 18 2.33 13.87 0.99
C TYR A 18 1.90 12.79 1.98
N ASP A 19 0.72 12.19 1.81
CA ASP A 19 0.22 11.12 2.68
C ASP A 19 1.15 9.90 2.64
N ILE A 20 1.76 9.56 1.49
CA ILE A 20 2.75 8.46 1.41
C ILE A 20 4.00 8.80 2.24
N GLN A 21 4.44 10.05 2.21
CA GLN A 21 5.59 10.50 2.98
C GLN A 21 5.29 10.49 4.49
N GLN A 22 4.09 10.94 4.89
CA GLN A 22 3.63 10.87 6.27
C GLN A 22 3.51 9.44 6.77
N ALA A 23 3.03 8.53 5.91
CA ALA A 23 2.95 7.11 6.21
C ALA A 23 4.34 6.50 6.47
N PHE A 24 5.34 6.91 5.69
CA PHE A 24 6.72 6.48 5.87
C PHE A 24 7.31 7.02 7.17
N LEU A 25 7.17 8.32 7.44
CA LEU A 25 7.73 8.96 8.64
C LEU A 25 7.11 8.43 9.93
N ASN A 26 5.78 8.29 9.96
CA ASN A 26 5.03 7.92 11.15
C ASN A 26 4.77 6.41 11.27
N LYS A 27 5.14 5.62 10.25
CA LYS A 27 4.98 4.15 10.19
C LYS A 27 3.52 3.71 10.38
N VAL A 28 2.59 4.49 9.86
CA VAL A 28 1.15 4.21 9.92
C VAL A 28 0.51 4.43 8.55
N TRP A 29 -0.66 3.83 8.33
CA TRP A 29 -1.52 4.13 7.20
C TRP A 29 -2.98 4.21 7.65
N SER A 30 -3.75 4.98 6.92
CA SER A 30 -5.21 4.94 6.95
C SER A 30 -5.76 4.86 5.52
N SER A 31 -6.79 4.05 5.33
CA SER A 31 -7.59 4.01 4.10
C SER A 31 -8.98 4.61 4.38
N THR A 32 -9.86 4.56 3.39
CA THR A 32 -11.30 4.81 3.59
C THR A 32 -11.89 3.83 4.62
N GLU A 33 -13.04 4.15 5.22
CA GLU A 33 -13.69 3.26 6.20
C GLU A 33 -13.90 1.83 5.65
N LEU A 34 -14.35 1.71 4.39
CA LEU A 34 -14.52 0.41 3.74
C LEU A 34 -13.18 -0.30 3.51
N GLY A 35 -12.15 0.44 3.13
CA GLY A 35 -10.80 -0.09 2.95
C GLY A 35 -10.18 -0.57 4.26
N ASN A 36 -10.30 0.23 5.32
CA ASN A 36 -9.88 -0.13 6.68
C ASN A 36 -10.61 -1.40 7.15
N LYS A 37 -11.93 -1.50 6.99
CA LYS A 37 -12.68 -2.73 7.32
C LYS A 37 -12.13 -3.96 6.59
N ARG A 38 -11.88 -3.86 5.28
CA ARG A 38 -11.35 -4.98 4.46
C ARG A 38 -9.95 -5.43 4.90
N LEU A 39 -9.04 -4.48 5.11
CA LEU A 39 -7.68 -4.76 5.55
C LEU A 39 -7.68 -5.35 6.96
N ASN A 40 -8.46 -4.78 7.87
CA ASN A 40 -8.59 -5.25 9.25
C ASN A 40 -9.14 -6.68 9.32
N GLN A 41 -10.18 -6.99 8.53
CA GLN A 41 -10.71 -8.36 8.45
C GLN A 41 -9.64 -9.37 8.03
N THR A 42 -8.84 -9.01 7.02
CA THR A 42 -7.78 -9.89 6.53
C THR A 42 -6.68 -10.08 7.57
N PHE A 43 -6.27 -9.01 8.24
CA PHE A 43 -5.24 -9.07 9.28
C PHE A 43 -5.70 -9.86 10.52
N ASN A 44 -6.96 -9.70 10.95
CA ASN A 44 -7.54 -10.46 12.07
C ASN A 44 -7.59 -11.97 11.81
N LEU A 45 -7.62 -12.40 10.55
CA LEU A 45 -7.49 -13.81 10.17
C LEU A 45 -6.04 -14.32 10.22
N ASN A 46 -5.11 -13.53 10.80
CA ASN A 46 -3.69 -13.82 10.96
C ASN A 46 -2.93 -14.03 9.63
N TYR A 47 -3.43 -13.46 8.53
CA TYR A 47 -2.69 -13.44 7.27
C TYR A 47 -1.61 -12.34 7.30
N PRO A 48 -0.38 -12.63 6.84
CA PRO A 48 0.58 -11.58 6.51
C PRO A 48 0.03 -10.69 5.40
N VAL A 49 -0.09 -9.39 5.63
CA VAL A 49 -0.67 -8.44 4.66
C VAL A 49 0.40 -7.49 4.11
N TYR A 50 0.51 -7.45 2.78
CA TYR A 50 1.43 -6.59 2.05
C TYR A 50 0.68 -5.60 1.15
N LEU A 51 1.18 -4.39 1.10
CA LEU A 51 0.51 -3.22 0.55
C LEU A 51 1.37 -2.59 -0.55
N PHE A 52 0.85 -2.52 -1.77
CA PHE A 52 1.50 -1.88 -2.91
C PHE A 52 1.00 -0.46 -3.07
N PHE A 53 1.84 0.51 -2.72
CA PHE A 53 1.47 1.92 -2.73
C PHE A 53 1.62 2.55 -4.12
N SER A 54 0.62 3.35 -4.51
CA SER A 54 0.65 4.13 -5.75
C SER A 54 -0.17 5.41 -5.62
N VAL A 55 0.42 6.54 -5.97
CA VAL A 55 -0.30 7.82 -6.04
C VAL A 55 -1.18 7.85 -7.30
N ASN A 56 -2.40 8.37 -7.18
CA ASN A 56 -3.31 8.55 -8.30
C ASN A 56 -2.67 9.42 -9.40
N GLY A 57 -2.85 9.04 -10.66
CA GLY A 57 -2.25 9.74 -11.81
C GLY A 57 -0.73 9.58 -11.98
N SER A 58 0.00 8.97 -11.04
CA SER A 58 1.47 8.90 -11.10
C SER A 58 2.04 7.93 -12.15
N GLY A 59 1.24 6.98 -12.63
CA GLY A 59 1.68 5.95 -13.59
C GLY A 59 2.72 4.96 -13.03
N LYS A 60 2.89 4.89 -11.70
CA LYS A 60 3.90 4.06 -11.02
C LYS A 60 3.42 3.52 -9.68
N PHE A 61 4.02 2.41 -9.25
CA PHE A 61 4.02 2.02 -7.84
C PHE A 61 5.27 2.59 -7.18
N CYS A 62 5.16 3.09 -5.96
CA CYS A 62 6.25 3.81 -5.27
C CYS A 62 6.82 3.08 -4.05
N GLY A 63 6.19 1.98 -3.63
CA GLY A 63 6.72 1.18 -2.54
C GLY A 63 5.84 -0.01 -2.17
N ILE A 64 6.42 -0.85 -1.31
CA ILE A 64 5.75 -1.99 -0.68
C ILE A 64 5.91 -1.84 0.82
N ALA A 65 4.82 -1.95 1.58
CA ALA A 65 4.86 -2.05 3.03
C ALA A 65 4.15 -3.31 3.52
N GLN A 66 4.47 -3.75 4.73
CA GLN A 66 3.72 -4.77 5.46
C GLN A 66 2.84 -4.08 6.49
N MET A 67 1.59 -4.54 6.63
CA MET A 67 0.71 -4.17 7.74
C MET A 67 1.14 -4.94 9.00
N LEU A 68 1.20 -4.24 10.14
CA LEU A 68 1.77 -4.74 11.40
C LEU A 68 0.81 -4.69 12.59
N SER A 69 -0.38 -4.11 12.43
CA SER A 69 -1.40 -4.10 13.47
C SER A 69 -2.80 -4.12 12.86
N ASN A 70 -3.79 -4.43 13.70
CA ASN A 70 -5.18 -4.10 13.42
C ASN A 70 -5.38 -2.58 13.28
N VAL A 71 -6.50 -2.22 12.66
CA VAL A 71 -6.99 -0.83 12.60
C VAL A 71 -7.48 -0.41 13.98
N VAL A 72 -7.00 0.72 14.45
CA VAL A 72 -7.40 1.39 15.69
C VAL A 72 -8.21 2.62 15.30
N TYR A 73 -9.46 2.71 15.75
CA TYR A 73 -10.36 3.84 15.48
C TYR A 73 -10.50 4.81 16.64
N ASP A 74 -10.12 4.37 17.84
CA ASP A 74 -10.35 5.10 19.07
C ASP A 74 -9.06 5.02 19.88
N SER A 75 -8.23 6.06 19.75
CA SER A 75 -6.99 6.15 20.50
C SER A 75 -6.81 7.55 21.05
N LYS A 76 -6.37 7.63 22.30
CA LYS A 76 -5.81 8.87 22.89
C LYS A 76 -4.51 9.31 22.17
N ASP A 77 -3.98 8.48 21.27
CA ASP A 77 -2.89 8.78 20.33
C ASP A 77 -3.39 9.51 19.07
N ALA A 78 -4.50 10.26 19.18
CA ALA A 78 -5.15 11.05 18.14
C ALA A 78 -4.23 12.04 17.38
N ASN A 79 -3.01 12.26 17.89
CA ASN A 79 -1.96 13.01 17.19
C ASN A 79 -1.60 12.45 15.80
N ASN A 80 -1.96 11.20 15.50
CA ASN A 80 -1.70 10.57 14.19
C ASN A 80 -2.83 10.73 13.17
N GLU A 81 -4.04 11.15 13.55
CA GLU A 81 -5.13 11.38 12.58
C GLU A 81 -4.98 12.73 11.85
N ASP A 82 -4.30 13.68 12.49
CA ASP A 82 -4.03 15.02 11.95
C ASP A 82 -2.82 15.08 10.98
N ILE A 83 -2.14 13.96 10.74
CA ILE A 83 -0.97 13.94 9.82
C ILE A 83 -1.38 13.86 8.35
N TRP A 84 -2.64 13.53 8.06
CA TRP A 84 -3.12 13.34 6.69
C TRP A 84 -3.53 14.66 6.05
N PHE A 85 -3.36 14.78 4.73
CA PHE A 85 -3.76 15.98 3.99
C PHE A 85 -5.26 16.29 4.09
N GLU A 86 -6.10 15.24 4.14
CA GLU A 86 -7.54 15.33 4.37
C GLU A 86 -7.91 14.61 5.68
N SER A 87 -7.51 15.16 6.84
CA SER A 87 -7.70 14.52 8.16
C SER A 87 -9.15 14.13 8.46
N ASP A 88 -10.13 14.95 8.10
CA ASP A 88 -11.57 14.67 8.33
C ASP A 88 -12.08 13.38 7.65
N LYS A 89 -11.40 12.94 6.58
CA LYS A 89 -11.83 11.82 5.74
C LYS A 89 -11.32 10.48 6.22
N TYR A 90 -10.17 10.46 6.88
CA TYR A 90 -9.47 9.24 7.23
C TYR A 90 -9.54 8.99 8.73
N LYS A 91 -10.46 8.10 9.12
CA LYS A 91 -10.66 7.72 10.52
C LYS A 91 -10.04 6.38 10.81
N GLY A 92 -9.30 6.33 11.92
CA GLY A 92 -8.55 5.18 12.36
C GLY A 92 -7.30 4.90 11.52
N PHE A 93 -6.32 4.23 12.11
CA PHE A 93 -5.04 3.94 11.48
C PHE A 93 -4.52 2.56 11.88
N PHE A 94 -3.53 2.07 11.14
CA PHE A 94 -2.82 0.86 11.47
C PHE A 94 -1.33 1.00 11.20
N LYS A 95 -0.51 0.27 11.94
CA LYS A 95 0.95 0.30 11.80
C LYS A 95 1.38 -0.38 10.51
N ILE A 96 2.35 0.19 9.84
CA ILE A 96 3.00 -0.39 8.65
C ILE A 96 4.51 -0.33 8.78
N ASN A 97 5.21 -1.13 7.99
CA ASN A 97 6.65 -0.97 7.76
C ASN A 97 6.97 -1.11 6.28
N PHE A 98 7.57 -0.08 5.69
CA PHE A 98 8.03 -0.12 4.30
C PHE A 98 9.18 -1.12 4.15
N ILE A 99 9.06 -2.01 3.18
CA ILE A 99 10.06 -3.03 2.81
C ILE A 99 10.84 -2.56 1.57
N PHE A 100 10.12 -1.98 0.60
CA PHE A 100 10.72 -1.41 -0.60
C PHE A 100 10.24 0.03 -0.77
N ILE A 101 11.18 0.93 -1.06
CA ILE A 101 10.91 2.34 -1.34
C ILE A 101 11.63 2.72 -2.63
N LYS A 102 10.93 2.59 -3.75
CA LYS A 102 11.40 2.97 -5.08
C LYS A 102 10.27 3.02 -6.08
N ASP A 103 10.45 3.82 -7.12
CA ASP A 103 9.48 3.95 -8.18
C ASP A 103 9.65 2.86 -9.23
N LEU A 104 8.58 2.12 -9.52
CA LEU A 104 8.50 1.24 -10.68
C LEU A 104 7.30 1.62 -11.55
N ASN A 105 7.59 1.94 -12.82
CA ASN A 105 6.59 2.36 -13.79
C ASN A 105 5.61 1.22 -14.12
N PHE A 106 4.34 1.56 -14.36
CA PHE A 106 3.28 0.62 -14.73
C PHE A 106 3.60 -0.27 -15.93
N LYS A 107 4.54 0.11 -16.81
CA LYS A 107 5.03 -0.73 -17.91
C LYS A 107 5.50 -2.12 -17.47
N TYR A 108 6.04 -2.25 -16.25
CA TYR A 108 6.50 -3.53 -15.69
C TYR A 108 5.33 -4.44 -15.27
N PHE A 109 4.15 -3.86 -15.03
CA PHE A 109 3.02 -4.54 -14.41
C PHE A 109 1.79 -4.64 -15.33
N LYS A 110 1.78 -3.93 -16.47
CA LYS A 110 0.62 -3.83 -17.38
C LYS A 110 0.06 -5.17 -17.88
N ASN A 111 0.91 -6.21 -17.91
CA ASN A 111 0.53 -7.54 -18.39
C ASN A 111 -0.05 -8.42 -17.26
N LEU A 112 0.05 -7.99 -16.00
CA LEU A 112 -0.49 -8.71 -14.85
C LEU A 112 -1.98 -8.40 -14.73
N LYS A 113 -2.83 -9.35 -15.14
CA LYS A 113 -4.28 -9.20 -15.13
C LYS A 113 -4.91 -9.83 -13.89
N LEU A 114 -5.98 -9.19 -13.40
CA LEU A 114 -6.70 -9.57 -12.20
C LEU A 114 -8.06 -10.17 -12.55
N ILE A 115 -8.20 -11.48 -12.36
CA ILE A 115 -9.47 -12.19 -12.59
C ILE A 115 -10.58 -11.61 -11.70
N ASN A 116 -10.25 -11.29 -10.45
CA ASN A 116 -11.15 -10.66 -9.48
C ASN A 116 -11.38 -9.15 -9.71
N ASN A 117 -10.94 -8.60 -10.85
CA ASN A 117 -11.20 -7.23 -11.26
C ASN A 117 -11.45 -7.15 -12.78
N PHE A 118 -12.38 -7.98 -13.27
CA PHE A 118 -12.82 -7.99 -14.67
C PHE A 118 -11.68 -8.17 -15.69
N ASN A 119 -10.66 -8.95 -15.31
CA ASN A 119 -9.47 -9.21 -16.11
C ASN A 119 -8.69 -7.94 -16.51
N LYS A 120 -8.87 -6.84 -15.78
CA LYS A 120 -8.12 -5.59 -15.96
C LYS A 120 -6.68 -5.77 -15.46
N SER A 121 -5.78 -4.97 -16.00
CA SER A 121 -4.40 -4.89 -15.48
C SER A 121 -4.40 -4.44 -14.03
N VAL A 122 -3.46 -4.96 -13.23
CA VAL A 122 -3.24 -4.54 -11.84
C VAL A 122 -3.00 -3.03 -11.70
N THR A 123 -2.53 -2.37 -12.76
CA THR A 123 -2.32 -0.92 -12.84
C THR A 123 -3.64 -0.12 -12.80
N ASN A 124 -4.77 -0.77 -13.07
CA ASN A 124 -6.12 -0.19 -13.04
C ASN A 124 -6.86 -0.48 -11.72
N SER A 125 -6.16 -0.99 -10.71
CA SER A 125 -6.73 -1.30 -9.40
C SER A 125 -7.17 -0.04 -8.67
N ARG A 126 -8.30 -0.13 -7.98
CA ARG A 126 -8.75 0.88 -7.01
C ARG A 126 -8.10 0.64 -5.65
N ASP A 127 -8.33 1.57 -4.73
CA ASP A 127 -7.85 1.44 -3.36
C ASP A 127 -8.37 0.14 -2.73
N THR A 128 -7.48 -0.56 -2.00
CA THR A 128 -7.71 -1.84 -1.34
C THR A 128 -8.19 -2.99 -2.26
N GLN A 129 -7.82 -2.96 -3.54
CA GLN A 129 -8.00 -4.11 -4.45
C GLN A 129 -7.11 -5.28 -3.98
N GLU A 130 -7.72 -6.41 -3.66
CA GLU A 130 -6.99 -7.65 -3.35
C GLU A 130 -6.33 -8.21 -4.62
N LEU A 131 -5.10 -8.69 -4.49
CA LEU A 131 -4.36 -9.36 -5.55
C LEU A 131 -4.27 -10.86 -5.26
N PRO A 132 -4.47 -11.73 -6.26
CA PRO A 132 -4.10 -13.14 -6.15
C PRO A 132 -2.62 -13.28 -5.78
N TYR A 133 -2.29 -14.31 -4.98
CA TYR A 133 -0.94 -14.54 -4.47
C TYR A 133 0.12 -14.48 -5.57
N GLU A 134 -0.09 -15.19 -6.69
CA GLU A 134 0.84 -15.22 -7.82
C GLU A 134 1.12 -13.85 -8.44
N ILE A 135 0.12 -12.96 -8.45
CA ILE A 135 0.29 -11.59 -8.96
C ILE A 135 1.06 -10.75 -7.95
N GLY A 136 0.70 -10.81 -6.67
CA GLY A 136 1.41 -10.11 -5.60
C GLY A 136 2.87 -10.54 -5.52
N TYR A 137 3.14 -11.84 -5.56
CA TYR A 137 4.50 -12.40 -5.56
C TYR A 137 5.33 -11.89 -6.74
N LYS A 138 4.80 -11.93 -7.97
CA LYS A 138 5.48 -11.37 -9.15
C LYS A 138 5.78 -9.88 -9.01
N MET A 139 4.87 -9.11 -8.40
CA MET A 139 5.13 -7.70 -8.12
C MET A 139 6.25 -7.51 -7.10
N VAL A 140 6.29 -8.32 -6.03
CA VAL A 140 7.42 -8.33 -5.07
C VAL A 140 8.73 -8.64 -5.77
N GLU A 141 8.77 -9.65 -6.65
CA GLU A 141 9.97 -10.00 -7.42
C GLU A 141 10.42 -8.85 -8.33
N ALA A 142 9.49 -8.19 -9.03
CA ALA A 142 9.81 -7.01 -9.83
C ALA A 142 10.44 -5.90 -8.95
N PHE A 143 9.88 -5.64 -7.77
CA PHE A 143 10.46 -4.73 -6.78
C PHE A 143 11.79 -5.22 -6.22
N LYS A 144 12.04 -6.52 -6.13
CA LYS A 144 13.33 -7.03 -5.64
C LYS A 144 14.44 -6.85 -6.67
N PHE A 145 14.17 -7.17 -7.93
CA PHE A 145 15.21 -7.33 -8.95
C PHE A 145 15.34 -6.16 -9.93
N THR A 146 14.34 -5.28 -10.03
CA THR A 146 14.43 -4.12 -10.94
C THR A 146 15.15 -2.96 -10.26
N ASN A 147 16.25 -2.49 -10.84
CA ASN A 147 16.91 -1.28 -10.38
C ASN A 147 16.06 -0.04 -10.69
N SER A 148 15.99 0.89 -9.73
CA SER A 148 15.36 2.19 -9.90
C SER A 148 16.17 3.24 -9.17
N ASN A 149 16.39 4.36 -9.83
CA ASN A 149 17.15 5.49 -9.30
C ASN A 149 16.24 6.62 -8.79
N SER A 150 14.93 6.37 -8.68
CA SER A 150 13.97 7.35 -8.15
C SER A 150 13.08 6.76 -7.08
N SER A 151 12.75 7.59 -6.10
CA SER A 151 11.79 7.28 -5.04
C SER A 151 11.26 8.59 -4.43
N PHE A 152 10.17 8.49 -3.69
CA PHE A 152 9.62 9.65 -2.95
C PHE A 152 10.53 10.15 -1.82
N LEU A 153 11.60 9.43 -1.47
CA LEU A 153 12.56 9.90 -0.47
C LEU A 153 13.37 11.10 -1.00
N GLN A 154 13.58 11.18 -2.32
CA GLN A 154 14.30 12.30 -2.92
C GLN A 154 13.61 13.65 -2.73
N THR A 155 12.28 13.65 -2.59
CA THR A 155 11.49 14.86 -2.31
C THR A 155 11.27 15.08 -0.81
N LEU A 156 11.56 14.09 0.04
CA LEU A 156 11.43 14.19 1.49
C LEU A 156 12.70 14.75 2.15
N MET A 157 13.85 14.57 1.52
CA MET A 157 15.16 15.01 2.00
C MET A 157 15.60 16.39 1.45
N LYS A 158 14.66 17.15 0.89
CA LYS A 158 14.86 18.53 0.44
C LYS A 158 14.15 19.47 1.38
#